data_AF-A0A7G8EMG4-F1
#
_entry.id   AF-A0A7G8EMG4-F1
#
_cell.length_a   1.000
_cell.length_b   1.000
_cell.length_c   1.000
_cell.angle_alpha   90.00
_cell.angle_beta   90.00
_cell.angle_gamma   90.00
#
_symmetry.space_group_name_H-M   'P 1'
#
loop_
_entity.id
_entity.type
_entity.pdbx_description
1 polymer ?
#
loop_
_entity_poly.entity_id
_entity_poly.type
_entity_poly.pdbx_seq_one_letter_code
_entity_poly.pdbx_strand_id
1 'polypeptide(L)'
;MWAASLALALLSSATVTPLAAQGRRSPAPPPSTPTIYDPDPLSCQAEAIREAFERHLEPFADQSPAVIARLRTLQGEMTASSLRRCVAKGLMQRDEANALYLDLMAPASSSAPPATAQPGSGSTLP
;
A
#
# COMPACT_ATOMS: atom_id res chain seq x y z
N MET A 1 58.92 15.18 -50.79
CA MET A 1 59.85 14.94 -49.66
C MET A 1 58.94 14.77 -48.43
N TRP A 2 58.62 13.53 -48.03
CA TRP A 2 59.05 12.86 -46.76
C TRP A 2 58.92 13.79 -45.53
N ALA A 3 58.30 13.47 -44.39
CA ALA A 3 57.95 12.21 -43.72
C ALA A 3 56.83 12.48 -42.68
N ALA A 4 55.94 11.52 -42.40
CA ALA A 4 55.87 10.72 -41.16
C ALA A 4 55.93 11.49 -39.83
N SER A 5 54.89 11.36 -38.99
CA SER A 5 55.02 10.68 -37.68
C SER A 5 53.69 10.59 -36.93
N LEU A 6 53.49 9.40 -36.35
CA LEU A 6 52.46 9.01 -35.40
C LEU A 6 52.50 9.87 -34.12
N ALA A 7 51.34 10.13 -33.53
CA ALA A 7 51.24 10.21 -32.07
C ALA A 7 49.86 9.74 -31.59
N LEU A 8 49.91 8.64 -30.86
CA LEU A 8 48.87 7.90 -30.18
C LEU A 8 48.45 8.68 -28.93
N ALA A 9 47.19 9.13 -28.84
CA ALA A 9 46.60 9.57 -27.58
C ALA A 9 45.44 8.64 -27.22
N LEU A 10 45.74 7.70 -26.32
CA LEU A 10 44.84 6.70 -25.81
C LEU A 10 43.62 7.35 -25.16
N LEU A 11 42.44 7.07 -25.72
CA LEU A 11 41.16 7.19 -25.02
C LEU A 11 41.11 6.11 -23.93
N SER A 12 41.62 6.44 -22.74
CA SER A 12 41.45 5.65 -21.52
C SER A 12 39.99 5.72 -21.08
N SER A 13 39.16 4.90 -21.71
CA SER A 13 37.81 4.61 -21.26
C SER A 13 37.93 3.81 -19.97
N ALA A 14 37.79 4.49 -18.82
CA ALA A 14 37.65 3.84 -17.53
C ALA A 14 36.33 3.07 -17.48
N THR A 15 36.35 1.84 -18.00
CA THR A 15 35.27 0.88 -17.82
C THR A 15 35.31 0.42 -16.36
N VAL A 16 34.33 0.86 -15.59
CA VAL A 16 34.04 0.33 -14.26
C VAL A 16 33.70 -1.15 -14.44
N THR A 17 34.64 -2.04 -14.09
CA THR A 17 34.41 -3.47 -14.05
C THR A 17 33.45 -3.78 -12.88
N PRO A 18 32.29 -4.41 -13.11
CA PRO A 18 31.50 -4.93 -12.01
C PRO A 18 32.30 -6.04 -11.35
N LEU A 19 32.62 -5.85 -10.08
CA LEU A 19 33.25 -6.85 -9.22
C LEU A 19 32.30 -8.05 -9.15
N ALA A 20 32.56 -9.07 -9.97
CA ALA A 20 31.78 -10.31 -9.97
C ALA A 20 31.94 -10.99 -8.61
N ALA A 21 30.87 -10.96 -7.81
CA ALA A 21 30.75 -11.71 -6.58
C ALA A 21 30.94 -13.21 -6.89
N GLN A 22 32.14 -13.73 -6.66
CA GLN A 22 32.43 -15.15 -6.79
C GLN A 22 31.83 -15.91 -5.61
N GLY A 23 31.00 -16.91 -5.90
CA GLY A 23 31.03 -18.14 -5.13
C GLY A 23 30.03 -18.33 -3.99
N ARG A 24 28.73 -18.12 -4.25
CA ARG A 24 27.71 -19.10 -3.85
C ARG A 24 26.74 -19.26 -5.01
N ARG A 25 26.77 -20.41 -5.69
CA ARG A 25 25.67 -20.87 -6.55
C ARG A 25 24.50 -21.18 -5.62
N SER A 26 23.81 -20.14 -5.13
CA SER A 26 22.47 -20.33 -4.63
C SER A 26 21.63 -20.75 -5.84
N PRO A 27 20.90 -21.88 -5.78
CA PRO A 27 19.92 -22.18 -6.81
C PRO A 27 19.00 -20.97 -7.00
N ALA A 28 18.60 -20.70 -8.25
CA ALA A 28 17.67 -19.63 -8.52
C ALA A 28 16.45 -19.80 -7.58
N PRO A 29 16.03 -18.74 -6.84
CA PRO A 29 14.87 -18.85 -5.99
C PRO A 29 13.69 -19.33 -6.84
N PRO A 30 12.85 -20.23 -6.32
CA PRO A 30 11.70 -20.74 -7.07
C PRO A 30 10.81 -19.55 -7.48
N PRO A 31 10.13 -19.64 -8.63
CA PRO A 31 9.19 -18.61 -9.03
C PRO A 31 8.09 -18.50 -7.96
N SER A 32 7.96 -17.32 -7.34
CA SER A 32 6.87 -17.03 -6.41
C SER A 32 5.56 -16.95 -7.20
N THR A 33 4.67 -17.91 -7.02
CA THR A 33 3.31 -17.80 -7.56
C THR A 33 2.53 -16.82 -6.68
N PRO A 34 1.97 -15.73 -7.25
CA PRO A 34 1.12 -14.85 -6.47
C PRO A 34 -0.12 -15.64 -6.01
N THR A 35 -0.33 -15.71 -4.70
CA THR A 35 -1.58 -16.25 -4.16
C THR A 35 -2.67 -15.22 -4.42
N ILE A 36 -3.60 -15.57 -5.30
CA ILE A 36 -4.72 -14.72 -5.66
C ILE A 36 -5.78 -14.86 -4.57
N TYR A 37 -6.14 -13.74 -3.92
CA TYR A 37 -7.22 -13.72 -2.94
C TYR A 37 -8.53 -14.18 -3.57
N ASP A 38 -9.16 -15.17 -2.94
CA ASP A 38 -10.40 -15.76 -3.42
C ASP A 38 -11.52 -15.51 -2.41
N PRO A 39 -12.47 -14.58 -2.69
CA PRO A 39 -13.51 -14.25 -1.76
C PRO A 39 -14.54 -15.37 -1.73
N ASP A 40 -14.98 -15.66 -0.50
CA ASP A 40 -16.05 -16.57 -0.14
C ASP A 40 -17.36 -15.78 0.12
N PRO A 41 -18.52 -16.46 0.23
CA PRO A 41 -19.79 -15.78 0.42
C PRO A 41 -19.87 -14.94 1.70
N LEU A 42 -19.14 -15.30 2.77
CA LEU A 42 -19.17 -14.54 4.02
C LEU A 42 -18.34 -13.26 3.90
N SER A 43 -17.21 -13.32 3.19
CA SER A 43 -16.38 -12.12 2.95
C SER A 43 -16.99 -11.13 1.97
N CYS A 44 -17.93 -11.55 1.12
CA CYS A 44 -18.69 -10.65 0.24
C CYS A 44 -19.96 -10.07 0.88
N GLN A 45 -20.22 -10.25 2.18
CA GLN A 45 -21.34 -9.57 2.84
C GLN A 45 -21.01 -8.11 3.08
N ALA A 46 -21.98 -7.21 2.85
CA ALA A 46 -21.79 -5.78 3.03
C ALA A 46 -21.22 -5.45 4.42
N GLU A 47 -21.75 -6.08 5.48
CA GLU A 47 -21.36 -5.72 6.85
C GLU A 47 -19.97 -6.23 7.20
N ALA A 48 -19.59 -7.40 6.66
CA ALA A 48 -18.22 -7.90 6.79
C ALA A 48 -17.22 -6.96 6.10
N ILE A 49 -17.58 -6.41 4.94
CA ILE A 49 -16.76 -5.44 4.21
C ILE A 49 -16.65 -4.13 5.00
N ARG A 50 -17.75 -3.63 5.60
CA ARG A 50 -17.75 -2.43 6.45
C ARG A 50 -16.83 -2.58 7.65
N GLU A 51 -17.02 -3.63 8.43
CA GLU A 51 -16.19 -3.88 9.61
C GLU A 51 -14.71 -4.06 9.24
N ALA A 52 -14.42 -4.73 8.12
CA ALA A 52 -13.06 -4.89 7.65
C ALA A 52 -12.46 -3.54 7.23
N PHE A 53 -13.25 -2.68 6.58
CA PHE A 53 -12.83 -1.34 6.17
C PHE A 53 -12.55 -0.44 7.38
N GLU A 54 -13.38 -0.46 8.40
CA GLU A 54 -13.15 0.36 9.61
C GLU A 54 -11.89 -0.12 10.37
N ARG A 55 -11.76 -1.42 10.58
CA ARG A 55 -10.66 -2.00 11.37
C ARG A 55 -9.30 -1.94 10.68
N HIS A 56 -9.25 -1.89 9.35
CA HIS A 56 -7.98 -1.98 8.60
C HIS A 56 -7.00 -0.85 8.96
N LEU A 57 -7.52 0.33 9.30
CA LEU A 57 -6.70 1.51 9.59
C LEU A 57 -6.48 1.75 11.08
N GLU A 58 -7.14 1.00 11.97
CA GLU A 58 -6.95 1.11 13.43
C GLU A 58 -5.48 1.03 13.87
N PRO A 59 -4.64 0.11 13.34
CA PRO A 59 -3.24 0.02 13.74
C PRO A 59 -2.39 1.24 13.36
N PHE A 60 -2.91 2.09 12.47
CA PHE A 60 -2.21 3.27 11.97
C PHE A 60 -2.78 4.57 12.56
N ALA A 61 -3.66 4.51 13.57
CA ALA A 61 -4.35 5.68 14.13
C ALA A 61 -3.40 6.81 14.60
N ASP A 62 -2.18 6.46 15.07
CA ASP A 62 -1.18 7.41 15.53
C ASP A 62 -0.34 8.07 14.40
N GLN A 63 -0.60 7.69 13.14
CA GLN A 63 0.12 8.24 12.00
C GLN A 63 -0.32 9.68 11.67
N SER A 64 0.54 10.42 10.98
CA SER A 64 0.21 11.79 10.56
C SER A 64 -1.04 11.82 9.66
N PRO A 65 -1.79 12.94 9.63
CA PRO A 65 -2.99 13.08 8.79
C PRO A 65 -2.74 12.83 7.30
N ALA A 66 -1.55 13.20 6.81
CA ALA A 66 -1.16 12.96 5.42
C ALA A 66 -0.98 11.46 5.12
N VAL A 67 -0.41 10.70 6.05
CA VAL A 67 -0.25 9.24 5.93
C VAL A 67 -1.62 8.56 5.99
N ILE A 68 -2.49 8.95 6.93
CA ILE A 68 -3.86 8.44 7.01
C ILE A 68 -4.64 8.70 5.73
N ALA A 69 -4.54 9.91 5.16
CA ALA A 69 -5.20 10.25 3.91
C ALA A 69 -4.73 9.33 2.76
N ARG A 70 -3.42 9.08 2.68
CA ARG A 70 -2.86 8.17 1.66
C ARG A 70 -3.30 6.73 1.88
N LEU A 71 -3.32 6.25 3.11
CA LEU A 71 -3.78 4.91 3.44
C LEU A 71 -5.27 4.72 3.10
N ARG A 72 -6.11 5.73 3.34
CA ARG A 72 -7.53 5.70 2.90
C ARG A 72 -7.68 5.58 1.39
N THR A 73 -6.84 6.26 0.61
CA THR A 73 -6.83 6.09 -0.86
C THR A 73 -6.50 4.65 -1.25
N LEU A 74 -5.43 4.09 -0.70
CA LEU A 74 -5.01 2.71 -0.98
C LEU A 74 -6.07 1.69 -0.57
N GLN A 75 -6.68 1.91 0.60
CA GLN A 75 -7.76 1.09 1.10
C GLN A 75 -8.97 1.11 0.14
N GLY A 76 -9.34 2.29 -0.36
CA GLY A 76 -10.40 2.43 -1.36
C GLY A 76 -10.12 1.65 -2.65
N GLU A 77 -8.89 1.70 -3.15
CA GLU A 77 -8.48 0.93 -4.34
C GLU A 77 -8.59 -0.59 -4.12
N MET A 78 -8.14 -1.06 -2.95
CA MET A 78 -8.25 -2.46 -2.56
C MET A 78 -9.72 -2.90 -2.45
N THR A 79 -10.56 -2.12 -1.76
CA THR A 79 -11.99 -2.40 -1.60
C THR A 79 -12.69 -2.44 -2.96
N ALA A 80 -12.40 -1.51 -3.86
CA ALA A 80 -12.94 -1.52 -5.22
C ALA A 80 -12.53 -2.79 -6.00
N SER A 81 -11.32 -3.27 -5.81
CA SER A 81 -10.87 -4.55 -6.39
C SER A 81 -11.62 -5.75 -5.83
N SER A 82 -11.79 -5.82 -4.50
CA SER A 82 -12.52 -6.87 -3.81
C SER A 82 -14.00 -6.93 -4.23
N LEU A 83 -14.67 -5.78 -4.27
CA LEU A 83 -16.06 -5.66 -4.70
C LEU A 83 -16.27 -6.13 -6.15
N ARG A 84 -15.38 -5.72 -7.07
CA ARG A 84 -15.40 -6.21 -8.46
C ARG A 84 -15.30 -7.74 -8.55
N ARG A 85 -14.51 -8.35 -7.67
CA ARG A 85 -14.36 -9.80 -7.61
C ARG A 85 -15.59 -10.49 -7.02
N CYS A 86 -16.21 -9.94 -5.98
CA CYS A 86 -17.49 -10.42 -5.45
C CYS A 86 -18.59 -10.42 -6.52
N VAL A 87 -18.68 -9.34 -7.31
CA VAL A 87 -19.61 -9.24 -8.44
C VAL A 87 -19.27 -10.27 -9.53
N ALA A 88 -18.00 -10.41 -9.90
CA ALA A 88 -17.58 -11.37 -10.93
C ALA A 88 -17.90 -12.83 -10.56
N LYS A 89 -17.95 -13.15 -9.26
CA LYS A 89 -18.33 -14.47 -8.75
C LYS A 89 -19.85 -14.65 -8.53
N GLY A 90 -20.65 -13.60 -8.75
CA GLY A 90 -22.09 -13.63 -8.47
C GLY A 90 -22.44 -13.66 -6.98
N LEU A 91 -21.51 -13.24 -6.11
CA LEU A 91 -21.70 -13.19 -4.65
C LEU A 91 -22.31 -11.86 -4.18
N MET A 92 -22.35 -10.85 -5.04
CA MET A 92 -22.92 -9.53 -4.77
C MET A 92 -23.45 -8.92 -6.07
N GLN A 93 -24.52 -8.14 -6.00
CA GLN A 93 -25.02 -7.41 -7.18
C GLN A 93 -24.15 -6.20 -7.49
N ARG A 94 -24.06 -5.83 -8.78
CA ARG A 94 -23.23 -4.68 -9.20
C ARG A 94 -23.68 -3.37 -8.57
N ASP A 95 -24.98 -3.12 -8.51
CA ASP A 95 -25.53 -1.87 -7.97
C ASP A 95 -25.31 -1.79 -6.46
N GLU A 96 -25.46 -2.92 -5.76
CA GLU A 96 -25.17 -3.06 -4.34
C GLU A 96 -23.69 -2.80 -4.05
N ALA A 97 -22.78 -3.40 -4.84
CA ALA A 97 -21.34 -3.17 -4.71
C ALA A 97 -20.95 -1.71 -4.92
N ASN A 98 -21.58 -1.04 -5.90
CA ASN A 98 -21.31 0.37 -6.17
C ASN A 98 -21.86 1.28 -5.04
N ALA A 99 -23.07 1.02 -4.56
CA ALA A 99 -23.65 1.74 -3.43
C ALA A 99 -22.79 1.60 -2.17
N LEU A 100 -22.35 0.38 -1.86
CA LEU A 100 -21.46 0.11 -0.75
C LEU A 100 -20.12 0.84 -0.88
N TYR A 101 -19.51 0.84 -2.07
CA TYR A 101 -18.26 1.56 -2.30
C TYR A 101 -18.40 3.07 -2.06
N LEU A 102 -19.47 3.68 -2.57
CA LEU A 102 -19.73 5.11 -2.39
C LEU A 102 -19.93 5.47 -0.91
N ASP A 103 -20.63 4.62 -0.18
CA ASP A 103 -20.88 4.78 1.26
C ASP A 103 -19.58 4.68 2.07
N LEU A 104 -18.71 3.70 1.77
CA LEU A 104 -17.41 3.53 2.43
C LEU A 104 -16.43 4.68 2.15
N MET A 105 -16.50 5.27 0.95
CA MET A 105 -15.63 6.37 0.54
C MET A 105 -16.18 7.74 0.88
N ALA A 106 -17.42 7.83 1.38
CA ALA A 106 -17.97 9.08 1.85
C ALA A 106 -17.07 9.62 2.98
N PRO A 107 -16.72 10.92 2.96
CA PRO A 107 -15.99 11.49 4.07
C PRO A 107 -16.83 11.28 5.33
N ALA A 108 -16.23 10.62 6.33
CA ALA A 108 -16.83 10.43 7.65
C ALA A 108 -17.18 11.82 8.20
N SER A 109 -18.42 12.24 7.94
CA SER A 109 -18.94 13.48 8.44
C SER A 109 -19.24 13.22 9.91
N SER A 110 -18.28 13.59 10.76
CA SER A 110 -18.35 13.46 12.23
C SER A 110 -18.12 12.07 12.81
N SER A 111 -16.87 11.64 12.86
CA SER A 111 -16.34 11.07 14.11
C SER A 111 -15.36 12.08 14.71
N ALA A 112 -15.92 13.18 15.21
CA ALA A 112 -15.19 14.03 16.14
C ALA A 112 -14.78 13.15 17.34
N PRO A 113 -13.52 13.20 17.81
CA PRO A 113 -13.14 12.51 19.04
C PRO A 113 -14.04 13.03 20.17
N PRO A 114 -14.41 12.20 21.16
CA PRO A 114 -14.99 12.73 22.38
C PRO A 114 -13.96 13.71 22.97
N ALA A 115 -14.35 14.98 23.04
CA ALA A 115 -13.65 15.99 23.82
C ALA A 115 -13.81 15.64 25.31
N THR A 116 -13.11 14.60 25.75
CA THR A 116 -13.04 14.25 27.17
C THR A 116 -11.93 15.09 27.79
N ALA A 117 -12.34 16.27 28.24
CA ALA A 117 -11.80 17.06 29.34
C ALA A 117 -10.42 16.65 29.88
N GLN A 118 -9.43 17.53 29.69
CA GLN A 118 -8.28 17.61 30.60
C GLN A 118 -8.78 17.84 32.03
N PRO A 119 -8.44 16.98 33.01
CA PRO A 119 -8.61 17.34 34.41
C PRO A 119 -7.40 18.16 34.87
N GLY A 120 -7.66 19.43 35.16
CA GLY A 120 -7.10 20.20 36.27
C GLY A 120 -5.60 20.09 36.56
N SER A 121 -4.86 21.11 36.13
CA SER A 121 -3.71 21.60 36.89
C SER A 121 -4.17 22.04 38.29
N GLY A 122 -3.91 21.20 39.28
CA GLY A 122 -4.11 21.52 40.70
C GLY A 122 -2.79 21.43 41.44
N SER A 123 -2.04 22.54 41.48
CA SER A 123 -0.96 22.74 42.44
C SER A 123 -1.51 22.67 43.86
N THR A 124 -0.99 21.80 44.72
CA THR A 124 -1.00 22.02 46.17
C THR A 124 0.15 21.22 46.81
N LEU A 125 1.10 21.95 47.39
CA LEU A 125 2.18 21.46 48.26
C LEU A 125 1.69 21.48 49.72
N PRO A 126 2.19 20.59 50.58
CA PRO A 126 2.79 21.07 51.83
C PRO A 126 4.26 20.67 51.99
#